data_AF-A0A1E7LXQ5-F1
#
_entry.id   AF-A0A1E7LXQ5-F1
#
_cell.length_a   1.000
_cell.length_b   1.000
_cell.length_c   1.000
_cell.angle_alpha   90.00
_cell.angle_beta   90.00
_cell.angle_gamma   90.00
#
_symmetry.space_group_name_H-M   'P 1'
#
loop_
_entity.id
_entity.type
_entity.pdbx_description
1 polymer ?
#
loop_
_entity_poly.entity_id
_entity_poly.type
_entity_poly.pdbx_seq_one_letter_code
_entity_poly.pdbx_strand_id
1 'polypeptide(L)'
;MVMAILMAWLVGAREQITEDQARDTVLWVSDNLGIQHDDLLQVAGFIGHPDAPNLTLNQAVERYENPMAFVLSMVLLSGGLVAAVGGADPDWLKQFDLTS
;
A
#
# COMPACT_ATOMS: atom_id res chain seq x y z
N MET A 1 -11.51 -12.48 1.78
CA MET A 1 -10.68 -12.47 3.01
C MET A 1 -9.37 -11.70 2.81
N VAL A 2 -8.55 -12.01 1.80
CA VAL A 2 -7.25 -11.36 1.57
C VAL A 2 -7.33 -9.82 1.47
N MET A 3 -8.27 -9.28 0.68
CA MET A 3 -8.43 -7.83 0.53
C MET A 3 -8.67 -7.12 1.86
N ALA A 4 -9.53 -7.67 2.73
CA ALA A 4 -9.84 -7.07 4.03
C ALA A 4 -8.62 -7.06 4.97
N ILE A 5 -7.82 -8.13 4.94
CA ILE A 5 -6.58 -8.23 5.72
C ILE A 5 -5.56 -7.17 5.26
N LEU A 6 -5.37 -7.06 3.94
CA LEU A 6 -4.45 -6.06 3.37
C LEU A 6 -4.92 -4.63 3.65
N MET A 7 -6.22 -4.34 3.56
CA MET A 7 -6.76 -3.02 3.88
C MET A 7 -6.51 -2.67 5.34
N ALA A 8 -6.81 -3.60 6.26
CA ALA A 8 -6.57 -3.39 7.68
C ALA A 8 -5.09 -3.14 7.98
N TRP A 9 -4.20 -3.93 7.36
CA TRP A 9 -2.75 -3.77 7.53
C TRP A 9 -2.23 -2.43 6.97
N LEU A 10 -2.62 -2.05 5.75
CA LEU A 10 -2.17 -0.79 5.13
C LEU A 10 -2.68 0.44 5.90
N VAL A 11 -3.93 0.41 6.34
CA VAL A 11 -4.51 1.48 7.17
C VAL A 11 -3.86 1.51 8.55
N GLY A 12 -3.51 0.37 9.13
CA GLY A 12 -2.74 0.32 10.37
C GLY A 12 -1.32 0.89 10.21
N ALA A 13 -0.65 0.58 9.10
CA ALA A 13 0.68 1.10 8.78
C ALA A 13 0.67 2.62 8.60
N ARG A 14 -0.40 3.19 8.01
CA ARG A 14 -0.58 4.64 7.87
C ARG A 14 -0.39 5.38 9.19
N GLU A 15 -0.86 4.84 10.30
CA GLU A 15 -0.78 5.49 11.62
C GLU A 15 0.67 5.55 12.17
N GLN A 16 1.61 4.87 11.52
CA GLN A 16 3.01 4.76 11.96
C GLN A 16 4.01 5.38 10.97
N ILE A 17 3.54 5.90 9.84
CA ILE A 17 4.41 6.49 8.81
C ILE A 17 4.04 7.95 8.56
N THR A 18 5.00 8.70 8.04
CA THR A 18 4.83 10.09 7.59
C THR A 18 4.33 10.15 6.15
N GLU A 19 3.82 11.31 5.73
CA GLU A 19 3.45 11.55 4.33
C GLU A 19 4.64 11.39 3.37
N ASP A 20 5.85 11.81 3.78
CA ASP A 20 7.07 11.63 2.99
C ASP A 20 7.42 10.16 2.82
N GLN A 21 7.29 9.36 3.88
CA GLN A 21 7.48 7.90 3.79
C GLN A 21 6.44 7.22 2.90
N ALA A 22 5.20 7.73 2.86
CA ALA A 22 4.19 7.26 1.92
C ALA A 22 4.59 7.58 0.47
N ARG A 23 5.13 8.78 0.19
CA ARG A 23 5.67 9.16 -1.13
C ARG A 23 6.83 8.25 -1.54
N ASP A 24 7.80 8.07 -0.65
CA ASP A 24 8.98 7.24 -0.88
C ASP A 24 8.61 5.79 -1.16
N THR A 25 7.57 5.27 -0.50
CA THR A 25 7.03 3.93 -0.75
C THR A 25 6.55 3.78 -2.20
N VAL A 26 5.73 4.72 -2.68
CA VAL A 26 5.18 4.64 -4.05
C VAL A 26 6.31 4.77 -5.08
N LEU A 27 7.26 5.68 -4.84
CA LEU A 27 8.45 5.82 -5.68
C LEU A 27 9.28 4.55 -5.70
N TRP A 28 9.54 3.93 -4.54
CA TRP A 28 10.30 2.70 -4.46
C TRP A 28 9.67 1.57 -5.29
N VAL A 29 8.35 1.38 -5.19
CA VAL A 29 7.65 0.34 -5.96
C VAL A 29 7.70 0.64 -7.46
N SER A 30 7.50 1.90 -7.85
CA SER A 30 7.60 2.33 -9.25
C SER A 30 8.99 2.07 -9.82
N ASP A 31 10.03 2.52 -9.13
CA ASP A 31 11.42 2.48 -9.60
C ASP A 31 11.99 1.06 -9.63
N ASN A 32 11.65 0.23 -8.64
CA ASN A 32 12.25 -1.09 -8.50
C ASN A 32 11.45 -2.20 -9.20
N LEU A 33 10.14 -2.04 -9.34
CA LEU A 33 9.26 -3.08 -9.91
C LEU A 33 8.68 -2.71 -11.27
N GLY A 34 8.97 -1.50 -11.78
CA GLY A 34 8.52 -1.04 -13.10
C GLY A 34 7.01 -0.83 -13.20
N ILE A 35 6.35 -0.64 -12.06
CA ILE A 35 4.91 -0.39 -11.99
C ILE A 35 4.66 1.10 -12.23
N GLN A 36 3.62 1.43 -13.00
CA GLN A 36 3.28 2.81 -13.26
C GLN A 36 2.90 3.53 -11.95
N HIS A 37 3.55 4.67 -11.70
CA HIS A 37 3.33 5.48 -10.51
C HIS A 37 1.84 5.83 -10.31
N ASP A 38 1.17 6.29 -11.38
CA ASP A 38 -0.24 6.69 -11.35
C ASP A 38 -1.19 5.54 -10.98
N ASP A 39 -0.82 4.31 -11.32
CA ASP A 39 -1.59 3.11 -10.96
C ASP A 39 -1.43 2.76 -9.48
N LEU A 40 -0.26 2.99 -8.89
CA LEU A 40 -0.02 2.80 -7.46
C LEU A 40 -0.65 3.91 -6.62
N LEU A 41 -0.66 5.13 -7.14
CA LEU A 41 -1.17 6.31 -6.44
C LEU A 41 -2.65 6.13 -6.01
N GLN A 42 -3.42 5.34 -6.78
CA GLN A 42 -4.82 5.02 -6.48
C GLN A 42 -4.99 4.26 -5.15
N VAL A 43 -4.12 3.28 -4.90
CA VAL A 43 -4.14 2.49 -3.65
C VAL A 43 -3.30 3.12 -2.55
N ALA A 44 -2.42 4.06 -2.88
CA ALA A 44 -1.59 4.77 -1.91
C ALA A 44 -2.40 5.60 -0.90
N GLY A 45 -3.68 5.88 -1.17
CA GLY A 45 -4.59 6.47 -0.19
C GLY A 45 -4.74 5.65 1.10
N PHE A 46 -4.60 4.33 1.03
CA PHE A 46 -4.65 3.47 2.22
C PHE A 46 -3.51 3.75 3.20
N ILE A 47 -2.36 4.18 2.70
CA ILE A 47 -1.17 4.51 3.50
C ILE A 47 -1.05 6.01 3.78
N GLY A 48 -2.08 6.80 3.43
CA GLY A 48 -2.10 8.24 3.67
C GLY A 48 -1.25 9.06 2.70
N HIS A 49 -1.00 8.57 1.49
CA HIS A 49 -0.26 9.35 0.49
C HIS A 49 -1.01 10.65 0.16
N PRO A 50 -0.39 11.83 0.30
CA PRO A 50 -1.07 13.12 0.20
C PRO A 50 -1.64 13.43 -1.19
N ASP A 51 -0.99 12.93 -2.25
CA ASP A 51 -1.48 13.14 -3.62
C ASP A 51 -2.42 12.01 -4.10
N ALA A 52 -2.75 11.05 -3.24
CA ALA A 52 -3.67 9.98 -3.62
C ALA A 52 -5.09 10.55 -3.84
N PRO A 53 -5.79 10.12 -4.90
CA PRO A 53 -7.14 10.56 -5.15
C PRO A 53 -8.09 10.03 -4.06
N ASN A 54 -9.07 10.85 -3.68
CA ASN A 54 -10.09 10.46 -2.71
C ASN A 54 -11.17 9.60 -3.41
N LEU A 55 -10.87 8.31 -3.57
CA LEU A 55 -11.77 7.33 -4.19
C LEU A 55 -12.50 6.49 -3.14
N THR A 56 -13.74 6.13 -3.44
CA THR A 56 -14.42 5.05 -2.73
C THR A 56 -13.80 3.70 -3.09
N LEU A 57 -13.95 2.70 -2.21
CA LEU A 57 -13.48 1.33 -2.48
C LEU A 57 -14.04 0.78 -3.80
N ASN A 58 -15.32 1.05 -4.11
CA ASN A 58 -15.94 0.59 -5.35
C ASN A 58 -15.29 1.23 -6.58
N GLN A 59 -15.05 2.54 -6.56
CA GLN A 59 -14.37 3.24 -7.66
C GLN A 59 -12.96 2.74 -7.87
N ALA A 60 -12.24 2.43 -6.78
CA ALA A 60 -10.92 1.84 -6.87
C ALA A 60 -10.99 0.46 -7.55
N VAL A 61 -11.85 -0.45 -7.08
CA VAL A 61 -12.00 -1.79 -7.67
C VAL A 61 -12.45 -1.74 -9.13
N GLU A 62 -13.39 -0.87 -9.48
CA GLU A 62 -13.86 -0.66 -10.86
C GLU A 62 -12.74 -0.19 -11.79
N ARG A 63 -11.87 0.70 -11.31
CA ARG A 63 -10.75 1.24 -12.10
C ARG A 63 -9.71 0.19 -12.47
N TYR A 64 -9.45 -0.79 -11.61
CA TYR A 64 -8.53 -1.88 -11.94
C TYR A 64 -9.13 -2.91 -12.91
N GLU A 65 -10.44 -2.82 -13.21
CA GLU A 65 -11.25 -3.75 -14.03
C GLU A 65 -11.27 -5.22 -13.52
N ASN A 66 -10.30 -5.58 -12.69
CA ASN A 66 -10.03 -6.89 -12.15
C ASN A 66 -9.69 -6.76 -10.65
N PRO A 67 -10.51 -7.34 -9.76
CA PRO A 67 -10.26 -7.34 -8.32
C PRO A 67 -8.89 -7.90 -7.92
N MET A 68 -8.31 -8.80 -8.70
CA MET A 68 -6.95 -9.31 -8.43
C MET A 68 -5.86 -8.29 -8.70
N ALA A 69 -6.02 -7.41 -9.70
CA ALA A 69 -5.05 -6.35 -9.95
C ALA A 69 -5.06 -5.31 -8.81
N PHE A 70 -6.23 -5.03 -8.25
CA PHE A 70 -6.36 -4.20 -7.04
C PHE A 70 -5.66 -4.84 -5.84
N VAL A 71 -5.92 -6.13 -5.56
CA VAL A 71 -5.26 -6.87 -4.48
C VAL A 71 -3.75 -6.93 -4.68
N LEU A 72 -3.29 -7.16 -5.90
CA LEU A 72 -1.85 -7.17 -6.23
C LEU A 72 -1.21 -5.82 -5.94
N SER A 73 -1.87 -4.71 -6.31
CA SER A 73 -1.37 -3.35 -6.04
C SER A 73 -1.22 -3.10 -4.54
N MET A 74 -2.15 -3.60 -3.72
CA MET A 74 -2.04 -3.54 -2.27
C MET A 74 -0.86 -4.37 -1.73
N VAL A 75 -0.62 -5.58 -2.27
CA VAL A 75 0.53 -6.41 -1.89
C VAL A 75 1.84 -5.72 -2.24
N LEU A 76 1.92 -5.12 -3.42
CA LEU A 76 3.10 -4.37 -3.86
C LEU A 76 3.36 -3.15 -2.95
N LEU A 77 2.31 -2.45 -2.55
CA LEU A 77 2.40 -1.32 -1.63
C LEU A 77 2.86 -1.77 -0.24
N SER A 78 2.35 -2.90 0.27
CA SER A 78 2.84 -3.50 1.51
C SER A 78 4.33 -3.87 1.44
N GLY A 79 4.76 -4.48 0.34
CA GLY A 79 6.18 -4.79 0.10
C GLY A 79 7.04 -3.53 0.01
N GLY A 80 6.54 -2.50 -0.68
CA GLY A 80 7.17 -1.19 -0.77
C GLY A 80 7.37 -0.55 0.60
N LEU A 81 6.36 -0.63 1.49
CA LEU A 81 6.46 -0.07 2.83
C LEU A 81 7.56 -0.77 3.65
N VAL A 82 7.59 -2.10 3.59
CA VAL A 82 8.63 -2.90 4.26
C VAL A 82 10.01 -2.52 3.71
N ALA A 83 10.15 -2.32 2.41
CA ALA A 83 11.43 -1.99 1.79
C ALA A 83 11.88 -0.54 2.05
N ALA A 84 10.98 0.43 1.87
CA ALA A 84 11.28 1.86 1.95
C ALA A 84 11.32 2.37 3.40
N VAL A 85 10.47 1.85 4.27
CA VAL A 85 10.33 2.31 5.67
C VAL A 85 10.90 1.30 6.65
N GLY A 86 10.56 0.02 6.46
CA GLY A 86 11.02 -1.07 7.34
C GLY A 86 12.46 -1.52 7.10
N GLY A 87 13.21 -0.90 6.17
CA GLY A 87 14.59 -1.32 5.86
C GLY A 87 14.70 -2.74 5.30
N ALA A 88 13.63 -3.23 4.66
CA ALA A 88 13.45 -4.61 4.23
C ALA A 88 13.46 -5.65 5.38
N ASP A 89 13.16 -5.22 6.61
CA ASP A 89 13.06 -6.10 7.78
C ASP A 89 11.72 -6.86 7.81
N PRO A 90 11.72 -8.20 7.72
CA PRO A 90 10.50 -9.01 7.83
C PRO A 90 9.79 -8.88 9.18
N ASP A 91 10.48 -8.48 10.26
CA ASP A 91 9.86 -8.29 11.57
C ASP A 91 9.05 -6.98 11.63
N TRP A 92 9.41 -5.98 10.82
CA TRP A 92 8.60 -4.78 10.63
C TRP A 92 7.23 -5.11 10.01
N LEU A 93 7.13 -6.15 9.18
CA LEU A 93 5.85 -6.61 8.62
C LEU A 93 4.90 -7.17 9.70
N LYS A 94 5.47 -7.85 10.70
CA LYS A 94 4.74 -8.58 11.75
C LYS A 94 4.30 -7.72 12.93
N GLN A 95 4.73 -6.46 12.99
CA GLN A 95 4.40 -5.58 14.12
C GLN A 95 2.89 -5.33 14.29
N PHE A 96 2.10 -5.66 13.26
CA PHE A 96 0.65 -5.54 13.24
C PHE A 96 -0.09 -6.89 13.37
N ASP A 97 0.64 -8.00 13.55
CA ASP A 97 0.03 -9.29 13.82
C ASP A 97 -0.71 -9.22 15.17
N LEU A 98 -1.89 -9.85 15.23
CA LEU A 98 -2.61 -9.99 16.48
C LEU A 98 -1.74 -10.77 17.47
N THR A 99 -1.27 -10.11 18.53
CA THR A 99 -0.72 -10.81 19.71
C THR A 99 -1.78 -11.75 20.23
N SER A 100 -1.55 -13.05 20.06
CA SER A 100 -2.36 -14.12 20.66
C SER A 100 -2.28 -14.09 22.18
#